data_AF-A0A957FRZ2-F1
#
_entry.id   AF-A0A957FRZ2-F1
#
_cell.length_a   1.000
_cell.length_b   1.000
_cell.length_c   1.000
_cell.angle_alpha   90.00
_cell.angle_beta   90.00
_cell.angle_gamma   90.00
#
_symmetry.space_group_name_H-M   'P 1'
#
loop_
_entity.id
_entity.type
_entity.pdbx_description
1 polymer ?
#
loop_
_entity_poly.entity_id
_entity_poly.type
_entity_poly.pdbx_seq_one_letter_code
_entity_poly.pdbx_strand_id
1 'polypeptide(L)'
;GTVNDVSMSGAKPLYLTAGFIIEEGLPLSTLGQIVDSMAAAAAQAGVAIITGDTKVVDKGHGDGVFINTSGVGVLPDGLSIGPNQAKPGDVVLLSGTIGDHGMAIMSVREGLEFEAPIVSDTAALNGLIAEMLAVCPHIHVLRDPTRGGVASSLNEIAQSSQVGIALNENKIPVNPAVNAACELL
;
A
#
# COMPACT_ATOMS: atom_id res chain seq x y z
N GLY A 1 -3.55 -1.84 0.00
CA GLY A 1 -3.53 -1.35 -1.39
C GLY A 1 -4.70 -0.41 -1.61
N THR A 2 -5.79 -0.90 -2.18
CA THR A 2 -6.91 -0.10 -2.72
C THR A 2 -7.53 0.94 -1.77
N VAL A 3 -7.67 0.63 -0.48
CA VAL A 3 -8.11 1.62 0.54
C VAL A 3 -7.14 2.79 0.62
N ASN A 4 -5.84 2.51 0.60
CA ASN A 4 -4.77 3.50 0.65
C ASN A 4 -4.73 4.31 -0.64
N ASP A 5 -4.81 3.66 -1.81
CA ASP A 5 -4.86 4.35 -3.12
C ASP A 5 -5.96 5.42 -3.17
N VAL A 6 -7.18 5.07 -2.74
CA VAL A 6 -8.29 6.03 -2.65
C VAL A 6 -7.94 7.15 -1.66
N SER A 7 -7.37 6.81 -0.51
CA SER A 7 -7.01 7.76 0.54
C SER A 7 -5.86 8.70 0.16
N MET A 8 -4.96 8.31 -0.75
CA MET A 8 -3.87 9.17 -1.25
C MET A 8 -4.37 10.40 -2.00
N SER A 9 -5.62 10.40 -2.46
CA SER A 9 -6.27 11.60 -3.02
C SER A 9 -6.80 12.56 -1.95
N GLY A 10 -6.76 12.18 -0.67
CA GLY A 10 -7.46 12.85 0.43
C GLY A 10 -8.91 12.38 0.63
N ALA A 11 -9.41 11.48 -0.22
CA ALA A 11 -10.76 10.97 -0.12
C ALA A 11 -10.94 10.00 1.06
N LYS A 12 -12.12 10.02 1.68
CA LYS A 12 -12.55 8.98 2.62
C LYS A 12 -13.04 7.76 1.83
N PRO A 13 -12.35 6.61 1.86
CA PRO A 13 -12.83 5.40 1.19
C PRO A 13 -14.10 4.89 1.87
N LEU A 14 -15.05 4.38 1.08
CA LEU A 14 -16.33 3.89 1.58
C LEU A 14 -16.63 2.47 1.08
N TYR A 15 -16.39 2.23 -0.21
CA TYR A 15 -16.82 1.00 -0.86
C TYR A 15 -15.70 0.39 -1.68
N LEU A 16 -15.65 -0.94 -1.67
CA LEU A 16 -14.77 -1.76 -2.47
C LEU A 16 -15.56 -2.75 -3.32
N THR A 17 -14.97 -3.17 -4.43
CA THR A 17 -15.33 -4.38 -5.16
C THR A 17 -14.25 -5.44 -4.96
N ALA A 18 -14.60 -6.73 -5.09
CA ALA A 18 -13.65 -7.83 -5.04
C ALA A 18 -13.88 -8.83 -6.17
N GLY A 19 -12.95 -8.91 -7.12
CA GLY A 19 -12.93 -9.89 -8.20
C GLY A 19 -11.88 -10.97 -7.95
N PHE A 20 -12.28 -12.23 -8.04
CA PHE A 20 -11.40 -13.39 -7.81
C PHE A 20 -11.18 -14.16 -9.11
N ILE A 21 -9.93 -14.49 -9.40
CA ILE A 21 -9.53 -15.46 -10.42
C ILE A 21 -8.82 -16.59 -9.67
N ILE A 22 -9.43 -17.77 -9.65
CA ILE A 22 -9.04 -18.89 -8.80
C ILE A 22 -8.61 -20.06 -9.67
N GLU A 23 -7.46 -20.66 -9.38
CA GLU A 23 -7.03 -21.88 -10.04
C GLU A 23 -7.83 -23.09 -9.56
N GLU A 24 -8.25 -23.95 -10.49
CA GLU A 24 -8.84 -25.24 -10.16
C GLU A 24 -7.90 -26.07 -9.27
N GLY A 25 -8.44 -26.52 -8.14
CA GLY A 25 -7.69 -27.30 -7.15
C GLY A 25 -7.10 -26.49 -6.00
N LEU A 26 -7.27 -25.15 -5.98
CA LEU A 26 -6.96 -24.35 -4.79
C LEU A 26 -7.76 -24.87 -3.58
N PRO A 27 -7.10 -25.15 -2.43
CA PRO A 27 -7.82 -25.60 -1.24
C PRO A 27 -8.83 -24.54 -0.77
N LEU A 28 -10.07 -24.97 -0.53
CA LEU A 28 -11.13 -24.10 0.01
C LEU A 28 -10.75 -23.48 1.36
N SER A 29 -9.94 -24.17 2.16
CA SER A 29 -9.40 -23.63 3.42
C SER A 29 -8.51 -22.40 3.18
N THR A 30 -7.68 -22.42 2.14
CA THR A 30 -6.83 -21.27 1.77
C THR A 30 -7.68 -20.11 1.29
N LEU A 31 -8.68 -20.37 0.44
CA LEU A 31 -9.63 -19.34 0.02
C LEU A 31 -10.39 -18.75 1.20
N GLY A 32 -10.85 -19.58 2.14
CA GLY A 32 -11.53 -19.15 3.36
C GLY A 32 -10.67 -18.19 4.19
N GLN A 33 -9.40 -18.53 4.44
CA GLN A 33 -8.47 -17.67 5.17
C GLN A 33 -8.26 -16.30 4.49
N ILE A 34 -8.18 -16.28 3.16
CA ILE A 34 -8.05 -15.06 2.37
C ILE A 34 -9.31 -14.19 2.52
N VAL A 35 -10.50 -14.77 2.34
CA VAL A 35 -11.77 -14.05 2.45
C VAL A 35 -11.99 -13.52 3.87
N ASP A 36 -11.68 -14.31 4.90
CA ASP A 36 -11.77 -13.88 6.30
C ASP A 36 -10.83 -12.70 6.59
N SER A 37 -9.60 -12.75 6.07
CA SER A 37 -8.62 -11.66 6.20
C SER A 37 -9.09 -10.39 5.47
N MET A 38 -9.68 -10.52 4.28
CA MET A 38 -10.26 -9.40 3.54
C MET A 38 -11.44 -8.78 4.30
N ALA A 39 -12.32 -9.60 4.86
CA ALA A 39 -13.46 -9.13 5.65
C ALA A 39 -13.01 -8.38 6.91
N ALA A 40 -12.02 -8.91 7.63
CA ALA A 40 -11.43 -8.27 8.80
C ALA A 40 -10.77 -6.93 8.44
N ALA A 41 -9.97 -6.88 7.37
CA ALA A 41 -9.32 -5.66 6.91
C ALA A 41 -10.32 -4.59 6.46
N ALA A 42 -11.38 -4.98 5.75
CA ALA A 42 -12.45 -4.08 5.34
C ALA A 42 -13.18 -3.49 6.57
N ALA A 43 -13.51 -4.34 7.55
CA ALA A 43 -14.15 -3.92 8.79
C ALA A 43 -13.25 -2.94 9.59
N GLN A 44 -11.96 -3.26 9.73
CA GLN A 44 -10.99 -2.40 10.42
C GLN A 44 -10.83 -1.03 9.73
N ALA A 45 -10.82 -1.01 8.40
CA ALA A 45 -10.75 0.22 7.62
C ALA A 45 -12.09 0.98 7.58
N GLY A 46 -13.19 0.40 8.07
CA GLY A 46 -14.52 1.00 8.02
C GLY A 46 -15.09 1.11 6.60
N VAL A 47 -14.74 0.18 5.71
CA VAL A 47 -15.22 0.12 4.32
C VAL A 47 -16.06 -1.13 4.09
N ALA A 48 -16.96 -1.08 3.11
CA ALA A 48 -17.79 -2.23 2.74
C ALA A 48 -17.39 -2.79 1.36
N ILE A 49 -17.25 -4.11 1.25
CA ILE A 49 -17.17 -4.79 -0.04
C ILE A 49 -18.60 -4.98 -0.55
N ILE A 50 -19.01 -4.19 -1.55
CA ILE A 50 -20.43 -4.07 -1.95
C ILE A 50 -20.82 -4.90 -3.17
N THR A 51 -19.82 -5.37 -3.93
CA THR A 51 -20.04 -6.23 -5.09
C THR A 51 -18.77 -7.00 -5.43
N GLY A 52 -18.87 -8.03 -6.26
CA GLY A 52 -17.74 -8.85 -6.64
C GLY A 52 -18.04 -9.78 -7.80
N ASP A 53 -17.00 -10.48 -8.23
CA ASP A 53 -17.08 -11.53 -9.25
C ASP A 53 -16.14 -12.67 -8.89
N THR A 54 -16.44 -13.88 -9.37
CA THR A 54 -15.57 -15.04 -9.20
C THR A 54 -15.47 -15.79 -10.51
N LYS A 55 -14.24 -16.12 -10.90
CA LYS A 55 -13.88 -16.93 -12.05
C LYS A 55 -12.94 -18.04 -11.61
N VAL A 56 -13.19 -19.24 -12.11
CA VAL A 56 -12.31 -20.38 -11.94
C VAL A 56 -11.66 -20.69 -13.28
N VAL A 57 -10.35 -20.85 -13.28
CA VAL A 57 -9.56 -21.22 -14.46
C VAL A 57 -8.99 -22.61 -14.29
N ASP A 58 -8.76 -23.30 -15.41
CA ASP A 58 -8.19 -24.64 -15.39
C ASP A 58 -6.82 -24.66 -14.69
N LYS A 59 -6.48 -25.81 -14.12
CA LYS A 59 -5.18 -26.03 -13.49
C LYS A 59 -4.02 -25.70 -14.43
N GLY A 60 -3.04 -24.95 -13.92
CA GLY A 60 -1.89 -24.45 -14.66
C GLY A 60 -2.09 -23.04 -15.26
N HIS A 61 -3.28 -22.45 -15.12
CA HIS A 61 -3.60 -21.12 -15.66
C HIS A 61 -3.88 -20.06 -14.59
N GLY A 62 -3.72 -20.37 -13.29
CA GLY A 62 -4.14 -19.46 -12.19
C GLY A 62 -3.18 -19.25 -11.02
N ASP A 63 -2.03 -19.94 -10.96
CA ASP A 63 -0.99 -19.84 -9.90
C ASP A 63 -1.57 -19.60 -8.48
N GLY A 64 -2.52 -20.45 -8.09
CA GLY A 64 -3.31 -20.28 -6.87
C GLY A 64 -4.49 -19.31 -7.03
N VAL A 65 -4.29 -18.02 -6.72
CA VAL A 65 -5.37 -17.02 -6.73
C VAL A 65 -4.87 -15.61 -7.02
N PHE A 66 -5.55 -14.92 -7.93
CA PHE A 66 -5.44 -13.49 -8.14
C PHE A 66 -6.69 -12.76 -7.65
N ILE A 67 -6.49 -11.60 -7.05
CA ILE A 67 -7.57 -10.78 -6.51
C ILE A 67 -7.43 -9.37 -7.08
N ASN A 68 -8.46 -8.92 -7.78
CA ASN A 68 -8.62 -7.51 -8.12
C ASN A 68 -9.55 -6.86 -7.11
N THR A 69 -9.22 -5.65 -6.69
CA THR A 69 -10.16 -4.80 -5.95
C THR A 69 -10.19 -3.43 -6.58
N SER A 70 -11.37 -2.83 -6.65
CA SER A 70 -11.56 -1.43 -7.02
C SER A 70 -12.19 -0.71 -5.85
N GLY A 71 -11.87 0.57 -5.65
CA GLY A 71 -12.36 1.34 -4.52
C GLY A 71 -12.94 2.68 -4.94
N VAL A 72 -13.92 3.14 -4.18
CA VAL A 72 -14.49 4.49 -4.30
C VAL A 72 -14.62 5.13 -2.93
N GLY A 73 -14.36 6.43 -2.90
CA GLY A 73 -14.46 7.26 -1.72
C GLY A 73 -15.03 8.63 -2.04
N VAL A 74 -15.24 9.43 -1.00
CA VAL A 74 -15.72 10.81 -1.11
C VAL A 74 -14.57 11.75 -0.81
N LEU A 75 -14.28 12.66 -1.73
CA LEU A 75 -13.31 13.72 -1.53
C LEU A 75 -13.95 14.89 -0.77
N PRO A 76 -13.44 15.29 0.40
CA PRO A 76 -13.89 16.50 1.08
C PRO A 76 -13.65 17.76 0.25
N ASP A 77 -14.56 18.72 0.37
CA ASP A 77 -14.42 20.01 -0.31
C ASP A 77 -13.16 20.76 0.13
N GLY A 78 -12.54 21.48 -0.80
CA GLY A 78 -11.40 22.35 -0.51
C GLY A 78 -10.05 21.62 -0.40
N LEU A 79 -10.00 20.30 -0.56
CA LEU A 79 -8.74 19.56 -0.65
C LEU A 79 -8.22 19.51 -2.09
N SER A 80 -6.94 19.83 -2.26
CA SER A 80 -6.20 19.67 -3.50
C SER A 80 -4.91 18.92 -3.20
N ILE A 81 -4.99 17.59 -3.23
CA ILE A 81 -3.88 16.68 -2.97
C ILE A 81 -3.57 15.94 -4.27
N GLY A 82 -2.30 15.93 -4.68
CA GLY A 82 -1.90 15.23 -5.89
C GLY A 82 -0.41 15.36 -6.18
N PRO A 83 0.16 14.47 -7.01
CA PRO A 83 1.61 14.43 -7.28
C PRO A 83 2.14 15.67 -7.98
N ASN A 84 1.27 16.53 -8.52
CA ASN A 84 1.58 17.81 -9.15
C ASN A 84 1.46 19.02 -8.22
N GLN A 85 1.19 18.82 -6.93
CA GLN A 85 0.99 19.90 -5.95
C GLN A 85 2.26 20.21 -5.14
N ALA A 86 3.32 19.41 -5.25
CA ALA A 86 4.57 19.68 -4.52
C ALA A 86 5.20 20.99 -5.03
N LYS A 87 5.80 21.75 -4.12
CA LYS A 87 6.42 23.03 -4.44
C LYS A 87 7.75 23.24 -3.71
N PRO A 88 8.64 24.11 -4.22
CA PRO A 88 9.85 24.48 -3.50
C PRO A 88 9.53 24.98 -2.08
N GLY A 89 10.25 24.45 -1.09
CA GLY A 89 10.03 24.75 0.33
C GLY A 89 9.19 23.70 1.08
N ASP A 90 8.56 22.77 0.37
CA ASP A 90 7.88 21.63 1.00
C ASP A 90 8.87 20.68 1.70
N VAL A 91 8.35 19.99 2.73
CA VAL A 91 9.09 18.97 3.48
C VAL A 91 8.53 17.60 3.15
N VAL A 92 9.40 16.64 2.87
CA VAL A 92 9.04 15.23 2.67
C VAL A 92 9.07 14.51 4.01
N LEU A 93 7.99 13.80 4.34
CA LEU A 93 7.85 13.01 5.55
C LEU A 93 7.50 11.57 5.18
N LEU A 94 8.00 10.62 5.97
CA LEU A 94 7.65 9.19 5.87
C LEU A 94 6.82 8.81 7.09
N SER A 95 5.79 8.00 6.89
CA SER A 95 4.90 7.53 7.95
C SER A 95 5.48 6.39 8.78
N GLY A 96 6.59 5.79 8.35
CA GLY A 96 7.23 4.65 8.99
C GLY A 96 8.56 4.28 8.34
N THR A 97 9.10 3.12 8.72
CA THR A 97 10.27 2.51 8.09
C THR A 97 9.99 2.14 6.64
N ILE A 98 11.05 2.00 5.83
CA ILE A 98 10.93 1.61 4.42
C ILE A 98 11.45 0.19 4.18
N GLY A 99 10.83 -0.51 3.23
CA GLY A 99 11.31 -1.80 2.72
C GLY A 99 10.78 -3.04 3.45
N ASP A 100 10.05 -2.87 4.57
CA ASP A 100 9.58 -3.97 5.42
C ASP A 100 8.74 -5.01 4.63
N HIS A 101 7.71 -4.61 3.87
CA HIS A 101 6.90 -5.57 3.08
C HIS A 101 7.70 -6.27 1.97
N GLY A 102 8.48 -5.52 1.19
CA GLY A 102 9.26 -6.09 0.09
C GLY A 102 10.23 -7.15 0.60
N MET A 103 10.92 -6.85 1.70
CA MET A 103 11.87 -7.76 2.31
C MET A 103 11.19 -8.96 2.98
N ALA A 104 10.05 -8.76 3.66
CA ALA A 104 9.27 -9.86 4.25
C ALA A 104 8.81 -10.89 3.21
N ILE A 105 8.38 -10.45 2.02
CA ILE A 105 7.98 -11.36 0.95
C ILE A 105 9.19 -12.04 0.31
N MET A 106 10.26 -11.28 0.05
CA MET A 106 11.46 -11.82 -0.58
C MET A 106 12.16 -12.83 0.31
N SER A 107 12.22 -12.62 1.63
CA SER A 107 12.84 -13.57 2.56
C SER A 107 12.17 -14.94 2.52
N VAL A 108 10.84 -14.97 2.48
CA VAL A 108 10.07 -16.23 2.37
C VAL A 108 10.25 -16.89 1.01
N ARG A 109 10.28 -16.12 -0.08
CA ARG A 109 10.42 -16.65 -1.44
C ARG A 109 11.81 -17.24 -1.72
N GLU A 110 12.86 -16.56 -1.26
CA GLU A 110 14.25 -16.97 -1.49
C GLU A 110 14.80 -17.89 -0.38
N GLY A 111 13.98 -18.19 0.64
CA GLY A 111 14.40 -19.02 1.77
C GLY A 111 15.48 -18.39 2.64
N LEU A 112 15.51 -17.05 2.73
CA LEU A 112 16.46 -16.32 3.57
C LEU A 112 16.00 -16.39 5.03
N GLU A 113 16.81 -17.02 5.87
CA GLU A 113 16.57 -17.11 7.31
C GLU A 113 17.31 -15.96 8.04
N PHE A 114 16.56 -15.07 8.68
CA PHE A 114 17.08 -14.01 9.54
C PHE A 114 16.83 -14.37 11.01
N GLU A 115 17.71 -13.92 11.93
CA GLU A 115 17.54 -14.16 13.37
C GLU A 115 16.21 -13.63 13.92
N ALA A 116 15.72 -12.52 13.35
CA ALA A 116 14.39 -11.99 13.62
C ALA A 116 13.57 -11.95 12.32
N PRO A 117 12.30 -12.43 12.33
CA PRO A 117 11.47 -12.40 11.15
C PRO A 117 11.15 -10.96 10.75
N ILE A 118 11.35 -10.65 9.46
CA ILE A 118 10.91 -9.38 8.88
C ILE A 118 9.43 -9.54 8.54
N VAL A 119 8.61 -8.65 9.08
CA VAL A 119 7.14 -8.71 8.96
C VAL A 119 6.67 -7.61 8.01
N SER A 120 5.69 -7.94 7.17
CA SER A 120 5.07 -6.94 6.31
C SER A 120 4.38 -5.84 7.12
N ASP A 121 4.55 -4.60 6.65
CA ASP A 121 3.89 -3.39 7.16
C ASP A 121 2.47 -3.17 6.60
N THR A 122 1.80 -4.22 6.08
CA THR A 122 0.50 -4.09 5.44
C THR A 122 -0.55 -3.55 6.42
N ALA A 123 -1.08 -2.37 6.12
CA ALA A 123 -2.07 -1.69 6.95
C ALA A 123 -2.97 -0.77 6.12
N ALA A 124 -4.17 -0.52 6.65
CA ALA A 124 -5.06 0.52 6.14
C ALA A 124 -4.67 1.88 6.73
N LEU A 125 -4.35 2.84 5.87
CA LEU A 125 -3.83 4.16 6.28
C LEU A 125 -4.91 5.25 6.29
N ASN A 126 -6.15 4.92 5.91
CA ASN A 126 -7.24 5.89 5.82
C ASN A 126 -7.55 6.59 7.16
N GLY A 127 -7.39 5.89 8.30
CA GLY A 127 -7.51 6.49 9.62
C GLY A 127 -6.42 7.52 9.91
N LEU A 128 -5.14 7.14 9.70
CA LEU A 128 -4.00 8.03 9.87
C LEU A 128 -4.12 9.28 8.97
N ILE A 129 -4.50 9.10 7.71
CA ILE A 129 -4.67 10.21 6.76
C ILE A 129 -5.79 11.15 7.22
N ALA A 130 -6.90 10.63 7.74
CA ALA A 130 -7.97 11.46 8.28
C ALA A 130 -7.49 12.31 9.47
N GLU A 131 -6.71 11.74 10.39
CA GLU A 131 -6.12 12.47 11.52
C GLU A 131 -5.12 13.54 11.04
N MET A 132 -4.27 13.22 10.08
CA MET A 132 -3.31 14.16 9.49
C MET A 132 -4.01 15.35 8.83
N LEU A 133 -5.07 15.10 8.05
CA LEU A 133 -5.83 16.16 7.38
C LEU A 133 -6.61 17.05 8.36
N ALA A 134 -7.03 16.51 9.50
CA ALA A 134 -7.73 17.29 10.53
C ALA A 134 -6.82 18.35 11.17
N VAL A 135 -5.52 18.10 11.26
CA VAL A 135 -4.54 19.03 11.87
C VAL A 135 -3.70 19.80 10.84
N CYS A 136 -3.54 19.25 9.63
CA CYS A 136 -2.78 19.84 8.54
C CYS A 136 -3.61 19.80 7.25
N PRO A 137 -4.48 20.79 7.01
CA PRO A 137 -5.31 20.83 5.81
C PRO A 137 -4.53 21.19 4.53
N HIS A 138 -3.25 21.53 4.65
CA HIS A 138 -2.37 21.98 3.57
C HIS A 138 -1.37 20.91 3.12
N ILE A 139 -1.70 19.63 3.29
CA ILE A 139 -0.91 18.55 2.69
C ILE A 139 -1.02 18.66 1.17
N HIS A 140 0.11 18.81 0.48
CA HIS A 140 0.12 18.88 -0.98
C HIS A 140 0.08 17.50 -1.63
N VAL A 141 0.82 16.53 -1.08
CA VAL A 141 0.98 15.21 -1.69
C VAL A 141 0.85 14.12 -0.63
N LEU A 142 0.05 13.10 -0.94
CA LEU A 142 0.05 11.81 -0.28
C LEU A 142 0.35 10.74 -1.32
N ARG A 143 1.23 9.80 -1.00
CA ARG A 143 1.58 8.67 -1.85
C ARG A 143 2.00 7.48 -1.00
N ASP A 144 1.52 6.29 -1.34
CA ASP A 144 1.95 5.04 -0.74
C ASP A 144 3.03 4.36 -1.62
N PRO A 145 4.27 4.22 -1.11
CA PRO A 145 5.39 3.72 -1.89
C PRO A 145 5.37 2.19 -2.03
N THR A 146 4.47 1.68 -2.88
CA THR A 146 4.30 0.25 -3.14
C THR A 146 5.36 -0.30 -4.11
N ARG A 147 5.01 -0.53 -5.39
CA ARG A 147 5.96 -1.04 -6.38
C ARG A 147 6.98 0.04 -6.76
N GLY A 148 8.27 -0.31 -6.71
CA GLY A 148 9.37 0.64 -6.91
C GLY A 148 9.72 1.47 -5.66
N GLY A 149 8.91 1.36 -4.61
CA GLY A 149 9.17 1.95 -3.30
C GLY A 149 9.27 3.48 -3.32
N VAL A 150 9.91 4.01 -2.29
CA VAL A 150 10.05 5.46 -2.07
C VAL A 150 10.76 6.14 -3.23
N ALA A 151 11.77 5.50 -3.81
CA ALA A 151 12.51 6.04 -4.94
C ALA A 151 11.60 6.34 -6.13
N SER A 152 10.80 5.36 -6.58
CA SER A 152 9.86 5.58 -7.70
C SER A 152 8.81 6.63 -7.37
N SER A 153 8.21 6.57 -6.17
CA SER A 153 7.20 7.56 -5.76
C SER A 153 7.74 8.99 -5.75
N LEU A 154 8.95 9.22 -5.23
CA LEU A 154 9.55 10.55 -5.23
C LEU A 154 9.92 11.04 -6.63
N ASN A 155 10.39 10.15 -7.51
CA ASN A 155 10.64 10.50 -8.91
C ASN A 155 9.34 10.90 -9.65
N GLU A 156 8.24 10.17 -9.42
CA GLU A 156 6.92 10.50 -9.98
C GLU A 156 6.43 11.88 -9.51
N ILE A 157 6.60 12.19 -8.23
CA ILE A 157 6.23 13.49 -7.64
C ILE A 157 7.10 14.61 -8.22
N ALA A 158 8.43 14.41 -8.25
CA ALA A 158 9.38 15.38 -8.81
C ALA A 158 9.04 15.70 -10.28
N GLN A 159 8.76 14.67 -11.08
CA GLN A 159 8.38 14.83 -12.48
C GLN A 159 7.01 15.51 -12.64
N SER A 160 6.01 15.11 -11.87
CA SER A 160 4.65 15.66 -12.00
C SER A 160 4.55 17.12 -11.53
N SER A 161 5.30 17.47 -10.49
CA SER A 161 5.35 18.84 -9.93
C SER A 161 6.43 19.73 -10.56
N GLN A 162 7.31 19.17 -11.40
CA GLN A 162 8.45 19.88 -11.99
C GLN A 162 9.37 20.52 -10.92
N VAL A 163 9.68 19.74 -9.86
CA VAL A 163 10.54 20.16 -8.74
C VAL A 163 11.69 19.17 -8.53
N GLY A 164 12.73 19.60 -7.81
CA GLY A 164 13.77 18.71 -7.28
C GLY A 164 13.46 18.30 -5.85
N ILE A 165 13.78 17.04 -5.50
CA ILE A 165 13.65 16.51 -4.13
C ILE A 165 15.04 16.11 -3.64
N ALA A 166 15.50 16.72 -2.54
CA ALA A 166 16.76 16.39 -1.89
C ALA A 166 16.49 15.63 -0.60
N LEU A 167 17.14 14.48 -0.43
CA LEU A 167 16.98 13.61 0.75
C LEU A 167 18.24 13.62 1.60
N ASN A 168 18.07 13.46 2.90
CA ASN A 168 19.15 13.17 3.82
C ASN A 168 19.06 11.69 4.22
N GLU A 169 19.99 10.88 3.72
CA GLU A 169 20.03 9.43 3.92
C GLU A 169 19.96 9.03 5.39
N ASN A 170 20.69 9.74 6.27
CA ASN A 170 20.70 9.47 7.72
C ASN A 170 19.35 9.70 8.41
N LYS A 171 18.39 10.35 7.73
CA LYS A 171 17.03 10.58 8.24
C LYS A 171 16.00 9.61 7.67
N ILE A 172 16.39 8.70 6.78
CA ILE A 172 15.50 7.70 6.21
C ILE A 172 15.40 6.54 7.21
N PRO A 173 14.23 6.29 7.82
CA PRO A 173 14.07 5.21 8.77
C PRO A 173 14.07 3.87 8.03
N VAL A 174 14.99 2.98 8.40
CA VAL A 174 15.04 1.60 7.91
C VAL A 174 15.12 0.69 9.13
N ASN A 175 14.32 -0.36 9.15
CA ASN A 175 14.41 -1.38 10.19
C ASN A 175 15.81 -2.04 10.12
N PRO A 176 16.55 -2.20 11.24
CA PRO A 176 17.88 -2.80 11.22
C PRO A 176 17.95 -4.17 10.52
N ALA A 177 16.91 -5.01 10.67
CA ALA A 177 16.84 -6.31 10.01
C ALA A 177 16.69 -6.16 8.47
N VAL A 178 15.88 -5.20 8.02
CA VAL A 178 15.73 -4.87 6.60
C VAL A 178 17.04 -4.33 6.04
N ASN A 179 17.72 -3.45 6.78
CA ASN A 179 19.00 -2.88 6.36
C ASN A 179 20.08 -3.98 6.21
N ALA A 180 20.19 -4.86 7.21
CA ALA A 180 21.10 -6.00 7.16
C ALA A 180 20.80 -6.93 5.97
N ALA A 181 19.53 -7.14 5.65
CA ALA A 181 19.13 -7.94 4.49
C ALA A 181 19.50 -7.25 3.15
N CYS A 182 19.35 -5.93 3.06
CA CYS A 182 19.75 -5.17 1.87
C CYS A 182 21.26 -5.22 1.60
N GLU A 183 22.10 -5.25 2.65
CA GLU A 183 23.56 -5.35 2.52
C GLU A 183 24.05 -6.72 2.01
N LEU A 184 23.21 -7.75 2.08
CA LEU A 184 23.55 -9.11 1.65
C LEU A 184 23.24 -9.39 0.17
N LEU A 185 22.49 -8.51 -0.49
CA LEU A 185 21.98 -8.65 -1.87
C LEU A 185 22.81 -7.82 -2.86
#